data_AF-A0A0L6T755-F1
#
_entry.id   AF-A0A0L6T755-F1
#
_cell.length_a   1.000
_cell.length_b   1.000
_cell.length_c   1.000
_cell.angle_alpha   90.00
_cell.angle_beta   90.00
_cell.angle_gamma   90.00
#
_symmetry.space_group_name_H-M   'P 1'
#
loop_
_entity.id
_entity.type
_entity.pdbx_description
1 polymer ?
#
loop_
_entity_poly.entity_id
_entity_poly.type
_entity_poly.pdbx_seq_one_letter_code
_entity_poly.pdbx_strand_id
1 'polypeptide(L)' 'MFGQRVAASGLRKTSAVLARLSSRLALPAARRAVAAQQLEFHAEAGAPEGALYLDGKLVGWLPGVKRL' A
#
# COMPACT_ATOMS: atom_id res chain seq x y z
N MET A 1 19.05 -27.88 29.58
CA MET A 1 18.90 -27.04 28.36
C MET A 1 17.67 -27.41 27.49
N PHE A 2 16.56 -27.90 28.05
CA PHE A 2 15.37 -28.28 27.25
C PHE A 2 14.30 -27.18 27.18
N GLY A 3 14.17 -26.34 28.22
CA GLY A 3 13.15 -25.27 28.29
C GLY A 3 13.31 -24.19 27.23
N GLN A 4 14.55 -23.81 26.89
CA GLN A 4 14.83 -22.82 25.84
C GLN A 4 14.35 -23.28 24.46
N ARG A 5 14.44 -24.58 24.17
CA ARG A 5 14.02 -25.14 22.87
C ARG A 5 12.50 -25.20 22.77
N VAL A 6 11.81 -25.49 23.87
CA VAL A 6 10.34 -25.48 23.95
C VAL A 6 9.81 -24.05 23.81
N ALA A 7 10.38 -23.11 24.56
CA ALA A 7 10.02 -21.69 24.46
C ALA A 7 10.25 -21.14 23.05
N ALA A 8 11.41 -21.41 22.45
CA ALA A 8 11.70 -20.98 21.08
C ALA A 8 10.78 -21.61 20.04
N SER A 9 10.37 -22.86 20.24
CA SER A 9 9.42 -23.53 19.34
C SER A 9 8.00 -22.99 19.49
N GLY A 10 7.60 -22.62 20.71
CA GLY A 10 6.35 -21.89 20.97
C GLY A 10 6.32 -20.55 20.24
N LEU A 11 7.35 -19.73 20.42
CA LEU A 11 7.49 -18.43 19.74
C LEU A 11 7.50 -18.55 18.21
N ARG A 12 8.19 -19.55 17.64
CA ARG A 12 8.20 -19.75 16.19
C ARG A 12 6.82 -20.12 15.66
N LYS A 13 6.07 -20.96 16.38
CA LYS A 13 4.70 -21.33 16.00
C LYS A 13 3.75 -20.15 16.04
N THR A 14 3.79 -19.34 17.11
CA THR A 14 2.94 -18.14 17.20
C THR A 14 3.28 -17.11 16.13
N SER A 15 4.57 -16.89 15.86
CA SER A 15 5.01 -16.02 14.76
C SER A 15 4.51 -16.50 13.39
N ALA A 16 4.59 -17.81 13.11
CA ALA A 16 4.07 -18.37 11.86
C ALA A 16 2.55 -18.20 11.70
N VAL A 17 1.79 -18.34 12.79
CA VAL A 17 0.34 -18.08 12.79
C VAL A 17 0.04 -16.61 12.52
N LEU A 18 0.74 -15.68 13.18
CA LEU A 18 0.59 -14.25 12.92
C LEU A 18 0.95 -13.89 11.46
N ALA A 19 2.05 -14.42 10.95
CA ALA A 19 2.47 -14.18 9.56
C ALA A 19 1.40 -14.65 8.56
N ARG A 20 0.75 -15.78 8.83
CA ARG A 20 -0.34 -16.30 8.00
C ARG A 20 -1.62 -15.47 8.09
N LEU A 21 -1.92 -14.89 9.25
CA LEU A 21 -3.06 -13.98 9.40
C LEU A 21 -2.77 -12.63 8.72
N SER A 22 -1.56 -12.11 8.89
CA SER A 22 -1.08 -10.89 8.22
C SER A 22 -1.15 -11.05 6.69
N SER A 23 -0.70 -12.18 6.15
CA SER A 23 -0.78 -12.42 4.70
C SER A 23 -2.20 -12.58 4.16
N ARG A 24 -3.16 -13.01 5.00
CA ARG A 24 -4.58 -13.03 4.66
C ARG A 24 -5.23 -11.65 4.68
N LEU A 25 -4.79 -10.79 5.59
CA LEU A 25 -5.27 -9.41 5.72
C LEU A 25 -4.57 -8.45 4.75
N ALA A 26 -3.36 -8.78 4.33
CA ALA A 26 -2.66 -8.08 3.28
C ALA A 26 -3.48 -8.24 1.99
N LEU A 27 -4.21 -7.17 1.65
CA LEU A 27 -4.76 -7.00 0.32
C LEU A 27 -3.62 -7.24 -0.69
N PRO A 28 -3.84 -8.01 -1.76
CA PRO A 28 -2.77 -8.42 -2.66
C PRO A 28 -2.10 -7.20 -3.32
N ALA A 29 -1.01 -6.74 -2.73
CA ALA A 29 -0.13 -5.72 -3.30
C ALA A 29 0.44 -6.19 -4.66
N ALA A 30 0.46 -7.50 -4.91
CA ALA A 30 0.91 -8.10 -6.16
C ALA A 30 0.04 -7.75 -7.38
N ARG A 31 -1.25 -7.41 -7.22
CA ARG A 31 -2.04 -6.87 -8.35
C ARG A 31 -1.77 -5.37 -8.60
N ARG A 32 -1.19 -4.67 -7.62
CA ARG A 32 -0.86 -3.25 -7.71
C ARG A 32 0.46 -3.00 -8.46
N ALA A 33 1.33 -3.99 -8.56
CA ALA A 33 2.58 -3.90 -9.33
C ALA A 33 2.38 -3.94 -10.86
N VAL A 34 1.29 -4.55 -11.35
CA VAL A 34 0.94 -4.52 -12.80
C VAL A 34 0.31 -3.18 -13.20
N ALA A 35 -0.17 -2.41 -12.22
CA ALA A 35 -0.70 -1.06 -12.40
C ALA A 35 0.19 -0.06 -11.65
N ALA A 36 1.48 -0.03 -11.98
CA ALA A 36 2.32 1.15 -11.76
C ALA A 36 1.79 2.30 -12.64
N GLN A 37 0.57 2.72 -12.34
CA GLN A 37 -0.02 3.96 -12.79
C GLN A 37 0.77 5.06 -12.08
N GLN A 38 1.70 5.63 -12.81
CA GLN A 38 2.51 6.75 -12.37
C GLN A 38 1.57 7.93 -12.20
N LEU A 39 1.22 8.25 -10.96
CA LEU A 39 0.45 9.44 -10.64
C LEU A 39 1.38 10.64 -10.81
N GLU A 40 1.23 11.36 -11.92
CA GLU A 40 2.00 12.57 -12.18
C GLU A 40 1.29 13.76 -11.52
N PHE A 41 1.95 14.36 -10.52
CA PHE A 41 1.49 15.60 -9.91
C PHE A 41 1.98 16.77 -10.75
N HIS A 42 1.06 17.40 -11.48
CA HIS A 42 1.37 18.61 -12.23
C HIS A 42 1.35 19.81 -11.27
N ALA A 43 2.54 20.23 -10.81
CA ALA A 43 2.73 21.34 -9.89
C ALA A 43 2.96 22.70 -10.59
N GLU A 44 2.71 22.81 -11.91
CA GLU A 44 2.64 24.13 -12.54
C GLU A 44 1.40 24.87 -12.06
N ALA A 45 1.56 26.15 -11.73
CA ALA A 45 0.54 27.06 -11.21
C ALA A 45 -0.61 27.39 -12.21
N GLY A 46 -0.79 26.58 -13.24
CA GLY A 46 -1.87 26.65 -14.22
C GLY A 46 -2.66 25.35 -14.38
N ALA A 47 -2.29 24.25 -13.72
CA ALA A 47 -3.12 23.04 -13.70
C ALA A 47 -4.34 23.26 -12.80
N PRO A 48 -5.55 22.92 -13.25
CA PRO A 48 -6.75 23.16 -12.48
C PRO A 48 -6.68 22.34 -11.18
N GLU A 49 -6.83 23.03 -10.05
CA GLU A 49 -6.62 22.51 -8.71
C GLU A 49 -7.44 21.22 -8.48
N GLY A 50 -6.76 20.15 -8.06
CA GLY A 50 -7.41 18.87 -7.74
C GLY A 50 -7.71 17.94 -8.93
N ALA A 51 -7.29 18.26 -10.15
CA ALA A 51 -7.38 17.35 -11.29
C ALA A 51 -6.42 16.15 -11.15
N LEU A 52 -6.93 14.94 -11.34
CA LEU A 52 -6.16 13.70 -11.32
C LEU A 52 -5.93 13.23 -12.75
N TYR A 53 -4.67 12.96 -13.10
CA TYR A 53 -4.27 12.43 -14.39
C TYR A 53 -3.67 11.04 -14.26
N LEU A 54 -4.00 10.17 -15.23
CA LEU A 54 -3.40 8.86 -15.43
C LEU A 54 -2.93 8.78 -16.89
N ASP A 55 -1.64 8.55 -17.11
CA ASP A 55 -1.01 8.55 -18.44
C ASP A 55 -1.33 9.83 -19.26
N GLY A 56 -1.33 11.00 -18.60
CA GLY A 56 -1.65 12.29 -19.22
C GLY A 56 -3.14 12.51 -19.52
N LYS A 57 -4.04 11.60 -19.13
CA LYS A 57 -5.50 11.74 -19.31
C LYS A 57 -6.18 12.12 -18.01
N LEU A 58 -7.09 13.09 -18.06
CA LEU A 58 -7.92 13.48 -16.90
C LEU A 58 -8.86 12.33 -16.54
N VAL A 59 -8.76 11.82 -15.31
CA VAL A 59 -9.57 10.70 -14.82
C VAL A 59 -10.54 11.09 -13.71
N GLY A 60 -10.38 12.27 -13.12
CA GLY A 60 -11.29 12.74 -12.08
C GLY A 60 -10.76 13.95 -11.34
N TRP A 61 -11.54 14.34 -10.32
CA TRP A 61 -11.26 15.49 -9.48
C TRP A 61 -11.30 15.05 -8.01
N LEU A 62 -10.32 15.47 -7.21
CA LEU A 62 -10.30 15.19 -5.77
C LEU A 62 -11.10 16.28 -5.02
N PRO A 63 -12.29 15.98 -4.46
CA PRO A 63 -13.08 16.97 -3.76
C PRO A 63 -12.35 17.45 -2.49
N GLY A 64 -12.31 18.77 -2.30
CA GLY A 64 -11.82 19.39 -1.06
C GLY A 64 -10.34 19.81 -1.06
N VAL A 65 -9.60 19.62 -2.16
CA VAL A 65 -8.24 20.17 -2.29
C VAL A 65 -8.34 21.65 -2.67
N LYS A 66 -7.85 22.54 -1.81
CA LYS A 66 -7.80 24.01 -2.04
C LYS A 66 -6.38 24.56 -2.16
N ARG A 67 -5.36 23.70 -2.04
CA ARG A 67 -3.95 24.02 -2.21
C ARG A 67 -3.09 22.75 -2.13
N LEU A 68 -2.12 22.62 -3.02
CA LEU A 68 -0.96 21.73 -2.86
C LEU A 68 0.28 22.62 -2.61
#